data_AF-A0A3S1B0G5-F1
#
_entry.id   AF-A0A3S1B0G5-F1
#
_cell.length_a   1.000
_cell.length_b   1.000
_cell.length_c   1.000
_cell.angle_alpha   90.00
_cell.angle_beta   90.00
_cell.angle_gamma   90.00
#
_symmetry.space_group_name_H-M   'P 1'
#
loop_
_entity.id
_entity.type
_entity.pdbx_description
1 polymer ?
#
loop_
_entity_poly.entity_id
_entity_poly.type
_entity_poly.pdbx_seq_one_letter_code
_entity_poly.pdbx_strand_id
1 'polypeptide(L)'
;MAHFVYAETAVLERIRAANPWNNNLLTQFDICVQYKGGIVPAHAVMDKRARLQGYMICSVPDNNCRRMPDALAWLWLNKEVPSHQLPELLYLTEIRPEKADLTPYLILNATQRIVRTVCVIALGIIIGCLGWLLHGEGLSWGLWLSACGVLFSVVYLVRLQRMKERRKALADWILAQLVVIGQRRGR
;
A
#
# COMPACT_ATOMS: atom_id res chain seq x y z
N MET A 1 -5.28 -10.63 -25.50
CA MET A 1 -3.81 -10.72 -25.36
C MET A 1 -3.39 -9.91 -24.14
N ALA A 2 -2.58 -10.50 -23.26
CA ALA A 2 -2.01 -9.80 -22.11
C ALA A 2 -0.56 -9.45 -22.43
N HIS A 3 -0.10 -8.26 -22.01
CA HIS A 3 1.27 -7.81 -22.25
C HIS A 3 2.04 -7.72 -20.94
N PHE A 4 3.33 -8.01 -21.01
CA PHE A 4 4.24 -7.87 -19.88
C PHE A 4 4.82 -6.46 -19.87
N VAL A 5 4.69 -5.77 -18.74
CA VAL A 5 5.30 -4.45 -18.52
C VAL A 5 6.49 -4.62 -17.58
N TYR A 6 7.63 -4.05 -17.94
CA TYR A 6 8.84 -4.04 -17.10
C TYR A 6 8.70 -3.09 -15.92
N ALA A 7 9.42 -3.39 -14.83
CA ALA A 7 9.51 -2.47 -13.72
C ALA A 7 10.29 -1.22 -14.16
N GLU A 8 9.66 -0.06 -14.00
CA GLU A 8 10.23 1.24 -14.36
C GLU A 8 10.38 2.05 -13.07
N THR A 9 11.52 2.73 -12.91
CA THR A 9 11.74 3.64 -11.79
C THR A 9 11.95 5.04 -12.35
N ALA A 10 11.13 5.99 -11.91
CA ALA A 10 11.23 7.38 -12.33
C ALA A 10 11.48 8.27 -11.12
N VAL A 11 12.43 9.21 -11.25
CA VAL A 11 12.69 10.24 -10.22
C VAL A 11 11.58 11.28 -10.30
N LEU A 12 10.89 11.51 -9.20
CA LEU A 12 9.83 12.51 -9.07
C LEU A 12 10.38 13.84 -8.57
N GLU A 13 11.23 13.76 -7.55
CA GLU A 13 11.75 14.93 -6.87
C GLU A 13 13.16 14.64 -6.35
N ARG A 14 13.98 15.67 -6.30
CA ARG A 14 15.33 15.63 -5.73
C ARG A 14 15.41 16.64 -4.60
N ILE A 15 15.77 16.17 -3.41
CA ILE A 15 15.78 16.97 -2.19
C ILE A 15 17.14 16.93 -1.52
N ARG A 16 17.42 17.93 -0.68
CA ARG A 16 18.52 17.89 0.29
C ARG A 16 17.94 17.85 1.69
N ALA A 17 18.40 16.88 2.48
CA ALA A 17 17.93 16.67 3.85
C ALA A 17 19.03 16.01 4.69
N ALA A 18 18.85 16.02 6.01
CA ALA A 18 19.72 15.24 6.89
C ALA A 18 19.52 13.73 6.64
N ASN A 19 20.61 12.98 6.61
CA ASN A 19 20.62 11.54 6.42
C ASN A 19 20.62 10.81 7.78
N PRO A 20 19.47 10.37 8.29
CA PRO A 20 19.40 9.72 9.60
C PRO A 20 20.13 8.37 9.65
N TRP A 21 20.39 7.74 8.51
CA TRP A 21 21.17 6.50 8.44
C TRP A 21 22.69 6.75 8.42
N ASN A 22 23.14 8.00 8.23
CA ASN A 22 24.55 8.37 8.16
C ASN A 22 24.82 9.63 9.00
N ASN A 23 24.69 9.50 10.32
CA ASN A 23 25.02 10.53 11.32
C ASN A 23 24.36 11.90 11.09
N ASN A 24 23.16 11.93 10.50
CA ASN A 24 22.45 13.17 10.13
C ASN A 24 23.24 14.10 9.20
N LEU A 25 24.19 13.57 8.42
CA LEU A 25 24.91 14.34 7.41
C LEU A 25 23.94 14.86 6.35
N LEU A 26 24.12 16.10 5.93
CA LEU A 26 23.24 16.72 4.93
C LEU A 26 23.59 16.18 3.54
N THR A 27 22.71 15.35 2.98
CA THR A 27 22.93 14.67 1.69
C THR A 27 21.77 14.88 0.74
N GLN A 28 21.99 14.49 -0.52
CA GLN A 28 20.97 14.55 -1.56
C GLN A 28 20.21 13.22 -1.62
N PHE A 29 18.89 13.32 -1.74
CA PHE A 29 17.99 12.20 -1.91
C PHE A 29 17.16 12.36 -3.18
N ASP A 30 16.99 11.27 -3.91
CA ASP A 30 16.06 11.18 -5.04
C ASP A 30 14.81 10.41 -4.57
N ILE A 31 13.65 11.06 -4.66
CA ILE A 31 12.35 10.44 -4.40
C ILE A 31 11.89 9.81 -5.72
N CYS A 32 11.74 8.50 -5.72
CA CYS A 32 11.46 7.71 -6.91
C CYS A 32 10.08 7.05 -6.81
N VAL A 33 9.38 6.97 -7.93
CA VAL A 33 8.26 6.05 -8.12
C VAL A 33 8.74 4.80 -8.84
N GLN A 34 8.46 3.65 -8.25
CA GLN A 34 8.68 2.34 -8.84
C GLN A 34 7.33 1.79 -9.31
N TYR A 35 7.21 1.57 -10.62
CA TYR A 35 6.11 0.81 -11.20
C TYR A 35 6.44 -0.66 -11.08
N LYS A 36 5.61 -1.45 -10.40
CA LYS A 36 5.74 -2.91 -10.46
C LYS A 36 5.27 -3.38 -11.84
N GLY A 37 6.18 -4.06 -12.53
CA GLY A 37 5.85 -4.82 -13.72
C GLY A 37 4.88 -5.96 -13.44
N GLY A 38 4.26 -6.48 -14.48
CA GLY A 38 3.28 -7.56 -14.38
C GLY A 38 2.49 -7.78 -15.66
N ILE A 39 1.59 -8.76 -15.60
CA ILE A 39 0.64 -9.05 -16.66
C ILE A 39 -0.50 -8.03 -16.57
N VAL A 40 -0.59 -7.14 -17.55
CA VAL A 40 -1.65 -6.14 -17.67
C VAL A 40 -2.44 -6.39 -18.96
N PRO A 41 -3.77 -6.25 -18.93
CA PRO A 41 -4.56 -6.38 -20.16
C PRO A 41 -4.15 -5.28 -21.16
N ALA A 42 -4.20 -5.58 -22.46
CA ALA A 42 -3.66 -4.73 -23.53
C ALA A 42 -4.10 -3.25 -23.45
N HIS A 43 -5.36 -2.99 -23.10
CA HIS A 43 -5.90 -1.63 -22.94
C HIS A 43 -5.28 -0.84 -21.78
N ALA A 44 -4.71 -1.52 -20.78
CA ALA A 44 -4.10 -0.94 -19.60
C ALA A 44 -2.57 -0.80 -19.69
N VAL A 45 -1.96 -1.29 -20.78
CA VAL A 45 -0.50 -1.28 -20.97
C VAL A 45 0.06 0.13 -21.08
N MET A 46 -0.67 1.01 -21.78
CA MET A 46 -0.30 2.41 -22.00
C MET A 46 -0.73 3.32 -20.84
N ASP A 47 -1.67 2.87 -19.99
CA ASP A 47 -2.13 3.68 -18.86
C ASP A 47 -1.21 3.50 -17.65
N LYS A 48 -0.35 4.50 -17.40
CA LYS A 48 0.52 4.56 -16.22
C LYS A 48 -0.28 4.52 -14.91
N ARG A 49 -1.54 4.96 -14.91
CA ARG A 49 -2.40 4.87 -13.75
C ARG A 49 -2.72 3.42 -13.45
N ALA A 50 -2.96 2.56 -14.44
CA ALA A 50 -3.31 1.15 -14.23
C ALA A 50 -2.19 0.27 -13.62
N ARG A 51 -0.95 0.78 -13.58
CA ARG A 51 0.21 0.07 -13.03
C ARG A 51 0.30 0.22 -11.51
N LEU A 52 0.70 -0.83 -10.80
CA LEU A 52 0.92 -0.76 -9.36
C LEU A 52 2.13 0.12 -9.06
N GLN A 53 1.95 1.13 -8.20
CA GLN A 53 2.99 2.10 -7.88
C GLN A 53 3.48 1.88 -6.44
N GLY A 54 4.79 2.05 -6.24
CA GLY A 54 5.41 2.18 -4.92
C GLY A 54 6.37 3.37 -4.91
N TYR A 55 6.57 3.97 -3.75
CA TYR A 55 7.47 5.11 -3.59
C TYR A 55 8.72 4.69 -2.83
N MET A 56 9.85 5.29 -3.18
CA MET A 56 11.16 4.99 -2.64
C MET A 56 11.95 6.27 -2.44
N ILE A 57 12.83 6.29 -1.44
CA ILE A 57 13.83 7.34 -1.22
C ILE A 57 15.20 6.72 -1.46
N CYS A 58 15.94 7.25 -2.42
CA CYS A 58 17.29 6.82 -2.75
C CYS A 58 18.31 7.85 -2.26
N SER A 59 19.22 7.45 -1.38
CA SER A 59 20.40 8.24 -1.03
C SER A 59 21.34 8.28 -2.23
N VAL A 60 21.62 9.46 -2.78
CA VAL A 60 22.57 9.61 -3.90
C VAL A 60 23.99 9.15 -3.55
N PRO A 61 24.58 9.53 -2.39
CA PRO A 61 25.95 9.13 -2.07
C PRO A 61 26.10 7.62 -1.82
N ASP A 62 25.10 7.00 -1.20
CA ASP A 62 25.17 5.57 -0.82
C ASP A 62 24.52 4.64 -1.85
N ASN A 63 23.90 5.21 -2.88
CA ASN A 63 22.99 4.55 -3.83
C ASN A 63 21.96 3.59 -3.17
N ASN A 64 21.67 3.82 -1.89
CA ASN A 64 20.80 2.96 -1.11
C ASN A 64 19.37 3.47 -1.21
N CYS A 65 18.52 2.67 -1.85
CA CYS A 65 17.11 2.96 -1.98
C CYS A 65 16.30 2.24 -0.89
N ARG A 66 15.50 3.02 -0.17
CA ARG A 66 14.59 2.53 0.87
C ARG A 66 13.15 2.74 0.42
N ARG A 67 12.32 1.74 0.68
CA ARG A 67 10.91 1.76 0.26
C ARG A 67 10.08 2.52 1.29
N MET A 68 9.25 3.44 0.80
CA MET A 68 8.36 4.21 1.66
C MET A 68 7.11 3.37 2.00
N PRO A 69 6.69 3.35 3.28
CA PRO A 69 5.38 2.82 3.66
C PRO A 69 4.25 3.61 2.98
N ASP A 70 3.14 2.94 2.63
CA ASP A 70 2.07 3.58 1.88
C ASP A 70 1.42 4.75 2.63
N ALA A 71 1.34 4.67 3.96
CA ALA A 71 0.82 5.75 4.78
C ALA A 71 1.69 7.00 4.67
N LEU A 72 3.02 6.85 4.73
CA LEU A 72 3.96 7.95 4.57
C LEU A 72 3.90 8.53 3.15
N ALA A 73 3.79 7.67 2.14
CA ALA A 73 3.63 8.11 0.75
C ALA A 73 2.32 8.87 0.53
N TRP A 74 1.22 8.42 1.12
CA TRP A 74 -0.08 9.09 1.04
C TRP A 74 -0.04 10.47 1.70
N LEU A 75 0.54 10.58 2.90
CA LEU A 75 0.71 11.86 3.60
C LEU A 75 1.58 12.85 2.80
N TRP A 76 2.65 12.36 2.17
CA TRP A 76 3.49 13.17 1.29
C TRP A 76 2.75 13.65 0.04
N LEU A 77 2.06 12.75 -0.66
CA LEU A 77 1.27 13.10 -1.86
C LEU A 77 0.18 14.13 -1.57
N ASN A 78 -0.40 14.07 -0.37
CA ASN A 78 -1.39 15.03 0.12
C ASN A 78 -0.79 16.32 0.71
N LYS A 79 0.54 16.45 0.68
CA LYS A 79 1.29 17.61 1.21
C LYS A 79 1.15 17.81 2.73
N GLU A 80 0.77 16.77 3.47
CA GLU A 80 0.74 16.80 4.94
C GLU A 80 2.16 16.62 5.52
N VAL A 81 3.05 15.94 4.79
CA VAL A 81 4.47 15.77 5.12
C VAL A 81 5.32 16.50 4.08
N PRO A 82 6.20 17.44 4.48
CA PRO A 82 7.10 18.09 3.54
C PRO A 82 8.26 17.16 3.15
N SER A 83 8.71 17.24 1.89
CA SER A 83 9.67 16.28 1.33
C SER A 83 10.99 16.18 2.13
N HIS A 84 11.47 17.28 2.70
CA HIS A 84 12.73 17.33 3.48
C HIS A 84 12.67 16.55 4.82
N GLN A 85 11.48 16.21 5.32
CA GLN A 85 11.32 15.42 6.56
C GLN A 85 11.11 13.93 6.29
N LEU A 86 10.95 13.55 5.01
CA LEU A 86 10.72 12.15 4.63
C LEU A 86 11.86 11.21 5.04
N PRO A 87 13.15 11.55 4.91
CA PRO A 87 14.22 10.66 5.35
C PRO A 87 14.14 10.34 6.84
N GLU A 88 13.94 11.36 7.68
CA GLU A 88 13.84 11.24 9.14
C GLU A 88 12.63 10.40 9.56
N LEU A 89 11.46 10.67 8.97
CA LEU A 89 10.25 9.88 9.24
C LEU A 89 10.38 8.44 8.75
N LEU A 90 11.01 8.23 7.59
CA LEU A 90 11.22 6.88 7.05
C LEU A 90 12.10 6.06 8.01
N TYR A 91 13.18 6.65 8.51
CA TYR A 91 14.04 6.04 9.52
C TYR A 91 13.25 5.64 10.77
N LEU A 92 12.42 6.54 11.31
CA LEU A 92 11.57 6.24 12.48
C LEU A 92 10.58 5.11 12.21
N THR A 93 10.01 5.04 11.00
CA THR A 93 9.10 3.95 10.62
C THR A 93 9.82 2.61 10.45
N GLU A 94 11.06 2.59 9.97
CA GLU A 94 11.86 1.36 9.79
C GLU A 94 12.26 0.71 11.12
N ILE A 95 12.49 1.52 12.16
CA ILE A 95 12.91 1.04 13.49
C ILE A 95 11.75 0.42 14.26
N ARG A 96 10.50 0.65 13.85
CA ARG A 96 9.32 0.12 14.55
C ARG A 96 9.30 -1.42 14.46
N PRO A 97 9.15 -2.14 15.59
CA PRO A 97 9.29 -3.60 15.63
C PRO A 97 8.19 -4.38 14.87
N GLU A 98 7.07 -3.74 14.54
CA GLU A 98 5.93 -4.38 13.86
C GLU A 98 6.14 -4.41 12.33
N LYS A 99 7.02 -5.30 11.87
CA LYS A 99 7.30 -5.56 10.43
C LYS A 99 6.04 -5.85 9.58
N ALA A 100 4.95 -6.30 10.21
CA ALA A 100 3.68 -6.56 9.53
C ALA A 100 3.00 -5.28 9.02
N ASP A 101 3.22 -4.13 9.66
CA ASP A 101 2.65 -2.84 9.28
C ASP A 101 3.46 -2.12 8.20
N LEU A 102 4.71 -2.55 7.98
CA LEU A 102 5.57 -2.12 6.86
C LEU A 102 5.32 -2.92 5.58
N THR A 103 4.44 -3.92 5.59
CA THR A 103 4.18 -4.70 4.37
C THR A 103 3.63 -3.77 3.28
N PRO A 104 4.32 -3.63 2.14
CA PRO A 104 3.95 -2.69 1.11
C PRO A 104 2.63 -3.15 0.51
N TYR A 105 1.54 -2.47 0.86
CA TYR A 105 0.35 -2.50 0.05
C TYR A 105 0.62 -1.59 -1.12
N LEU A 106 1.35 -2.17 -2.10
CA LEU A 106 1.35 -1.73 -3.50
C LEU A 106 0.07 -0.98 -3.73
N ILE A 107 0.18 0.29 -4.08
CA ILE A 107 -0.96 1.17 -4.27
C ILE A 107 -1.73 0.58 -5.44
N LEU A 108 -2.58 -0.40 -5.13
CA LEU A 108 -3.68 -0.79 -5.96
C LEU A 108 -4.46 0.49 -6.08
N ASN A 109 -4.64 0.95 -7.32
CA ASN A 109 -5.58 2.01 -7.61
C ASN A 109 -6.86 1.76 -6.81
N ALA A 110 -7.48 2.84 -6.32
CA ALA A 110 -8.77 2.74 -5.65
C ALA A 110 -9.73 1.84 -6.45
N THR A 111 -9.70 1.94 -7.77
CA THR A 111 -10.42 1.10 -8.73
C THR A 111 -10.07 -0.39 -8.63
N GLN A 112 -8.79 -0.79 -8.61
CA GLN A 112 -8.39 -2.20 -8.49
C GLN A 112 -8.75 -2.78 -7.12
N ARG A 113 -8.68 -1.96 -6.06
CA ARG A 113 -9.09 -2.37 -4.72
C ARG A 113 -10.61 -2.61 -4.66
N ILE A 114 -11.39 -1.70 -5.24
CA ILE A 114 -12.84 -1.83 -5.34
C ILE A 114 -13.20 -3.05 -6.17
N VAL A 115 -12.61 -3.21 -7.37
CA VAL A 115 -12.87 -4.37 -8.25
C VAL A 115 -12.55 -5.68 -7.54
N ARG A 116 -11.40 -5.80 -6.87
CA ARG A 116 -11.06 -7.03 -6.14
C ARG A 116 -12.05 -7.32 -5.00
N THR A 117 -12.48 -6.29 -4.28
CA THR A 117 -13.45 -6.42 -3.20
C THR A 117 -14.82 -6.85 -3.74
N VAL A 118 -15.28 -6.20 -4.82
CA VAL A 118 -16.53 -6.51 -5.50
C VAL A 118 -16.51 -7.91 -6.08
N CYS A 119 -15.42 -8.34 -6.73
CA CYS A 119 -15.29 -9.70 -7.26
C CYS A 119 -15.37 -10.75 -6.16
N VAL A 120 -14.72 -10.53 -5.01
CA VAL A 120 -14.77 -11.47 -3.88
C VAL A 120 -16.19 -11.56 -3.30
N ILE A 121 -16.86 -10.42 -3.12
CA ILE A 121 -18.24 -10.38 -2.62
C ILE A 121 -19.19 -11.04 -3.63
N ALA A 122 -19.06 -10.72 -4.92
CA ALA A 122 -19.88 -11.30 -5.98
C ALA A 122 -19.68 -12.83 -6.07
N LEU A 123 -18.44 -13.31 -5.94
CA LEU A 123 -18.15 -14.75 -5.90
C LEU A 123 -18.84 -15.41 -4.69
N GLY A 124 -18.78 -14.79 -3.50
CA GLY A 124 -19.46 -15.26 -2.31
C GLY A 124 -20.98 -15.34 -2.49
N ILE A 125 -21.59 -14.33 -3.12
CA ILE A 125 -23.03 -14.31 -3.44
C ILE A 125 -23.37 -15.42 -4.45
N ILE A 126 -22.58 -15.58 -5.52
CA ILE A 126 -22.81 -16.63 -6.53
C ILE A 126 -22.73 -18.02 -5.89
N ILE A 127 -21.72 -18.28 -5.06
CA ILE A 127 -21.58 -19.57 -4.33
C ILE A 127 -22.77 -19.78 -3.39
N GLY A 128 -23.24 -18.74 -2.70
CA GLY A 128 -24.44 -18.80 -1.85
C GLY A 128 -25.71 -19.10 -2.64
N CYS A 129 -25.94 -18.43 -3.77
CA CYS A 129 -27.09 -18.65 -4.64
C CYS A 129 -27.06 -20.04 -5.30
N LEU A 130 -25.89 -20.52 -5.73
CA LEU A 130 -25.71 -21.88 -6.24
C LEU A 130 -26.05 -22.92 -5.17
N GLY A 131 -25.60 -22.72 -3.92
CA GLY A 131 -25.95 -23.58 -2.80
C GLY A 131 -27.45 -23.60 -2.47
N TRP A 132 -28.16 -22.49 -2.71
CA TRP A 132 -29.62 -22.40 -2.56
C TRP A 132 -30.39 -23.08 -3.71
N LEU A 133 -29.91 -22.95 -4.95
CA LEU A 133 -30.56 -23.59 -6.11
C LEU A 133 -30.38 -25.12 -6.11
N LEU A 134 -29.26 -25.62 -5.60
CA LEU A 134 -28.95 -27.05 -5.49
C LEU A 134 -29.59 -27.74 -4.28
N HIS A 135 -30.43 -27.03 -3.52
CA HIS A 135 -31.04 -27.53 -2.28
C HIS A 135 -32.00 -28.72 -2.49
N GLY A 136 -32.38 -29.01 -3.74
CA GLY A 136 -33.32 -30.07 -4.10
C GLY A 136 -32.80 -31.50 -4.02
N GLU A 137 -31.47 -31.74 -4.05
CA GLU A 137 -30.92 -33.11 -4.18
C GLU A 137 -30.03 -33.57 -3.01
N GLY A 138 -29.71 -32.69 -2.06
CA GLY A 138 -28.82 -33.03 -0.94
C GLY A 138 -28.71 -31.90 0.06
N LEU A 139 -29.61 -31.89 1.04
CA LEU A 139 -29.84 -30.82 2.03
C LEU A 139 -28.56 -30.33 2.75
N SER A 140 -27.52 -31.17 2.86
CA SER A 140 -26.29 -30.84 3.60
C SER A 140 -25.29 -30.01 2.78
N TRP A 141 -25.04 -30.35 1.51
CA TRP A 141 -23.94 -29.73 0.75
C TRP A 141 -24.22 -28.29 0.33
N GLY A 142 -25.47 -27.97 -0.02
CA GLY A 142 -25.88 -26.61 -0.39
C GLY A 142 -25.75 -25.61 0.77
N LEU A 143 -26.08 -26.03 2.00
CA LEU A 143 -25.92 -25.23 3.22
C LEU A 143 -24.45 -25.00 3.57
N TRP A 144 -23.60 -26.01 3.41
CA TRP A 144 -22.16 -25.89 3.65
C TRP A 144 -21.48 -24.90 2.70
N LEU A 145 -21.84 -24.92 1.41
CA LEU A 145 -21.29 -23.99 0.42
C LEU A 145 -21.71 -22.54 0.68
N SER A 146 -22.97 -22.32 1.07
CA SER A 146 -23.45 -20.97 1.40
C SER A 146 -22.78 -20.45 2.69
N ALA A 147 -22.64 -21.28 3.72
CA ALA A 147 -21.95 -20.94 4.95
C ALA A 147 -20.47 -20.59 4.70
N CYS A 148 -19.77 -21.36 3.87
CA CYS A 148 -18.39 -21.09 3.49
C CYS A 148 -18.23 -19.77 2.72
N GLY A 149 -19.14 -19.48 1.78
CA GLY A 149 -19.13 -18.23 1.01
C GLY A 149 -19.34 -16.98 1.87
N VAL A 150 -20.28 -17.05 2.82
CA VAL A 150 -20.53 -15.97 3.80
C VAL A 150 -19.33 -15.81 4.74
N LEU A 151 -18.81 -16.90 5.29
CA LEU A 151 -17.67 -16.86 6.21
C LEU A 151 -16.41 -16.31 5.53
N PHE A 152 -16.14 -16.69 4.29
CA PHE A 152 -15.04 -16.14 3.50
C PHE A 152 -15.20 -14.62 3.30
N SER A 153 -16.42 -14.17 2.97
CA SER A 153 -16.73 -12.75 2.78
C SER A 153 -16.55 -11.95 4.07
N VAL A 154 -17.03 -12.48 5.20
CA VAL A 154 -16.89 -11.85 6.52
C VAL A 154 -15.42 -11.78 6.94
N VAL A 155 -14.66 -12.88 6.83
CA VAL A 155 -13.22 -12.89 7.16
C VAL A 155 -12.45 -11.90 6.29
N TYR A 156 -12.79 -11.81 5.00
CA TYR A 156 -12.19 -10.85 4.09
C TYR A 156 -12.50 -9.39 4.50
N LEU A 157 -13.75 -9.08 4.86
CA LEU A 157 -14.14 -7.75 5.32
C LEU A 157 -13.49 -7.38 6.66
N VAL A 158 -13.45 -8.29 7.63
CA VAL A 158 -12.76 -8.08 8.92
C VAL A 158 -11.27 -7.82 8.69
N ARG A 159 -10.64 -8.59 7.79
CA ARG A 159 -9.25 -8.35 7.40
C ARG A 159 -9.07 -6.98 6.76
N LEU A 160 -9.97 -6.55 5.88
CA LEU A 160 -9.92 -5.20 5.29
C LEU A 160 -10.09 -4.09 6.33
N GLN A 161 -11.00 -4.25 7.30
CA GLN A 161 -11.19 -3.27 8.38
C GLN A 161 -9.95 -3.15 9.26
N ARG A 162 -9.40 -4.27 9.74
CA ARG A 162 -8.17 -4.27 10.54
C ARG A 162 -7.02 -3.58 9.80
N MET A 163 -6.92 -3.78 8.49
CA MET A 163 -5.90 -3.13 7.66
C MET A 163 -6.15 -1.62 7.51
N LYS A 164 -7.41 -1.16 7.43
CA LYS A 164 -7.73 0.28 7.42
C LYS A 164 -7.38 0.94 8.75
N GLU A 165 -7.74 0.32 9.86
CA GLU A 165 -7.44 0.83 11.21
C GLU A 165 -5.93 0.95 11.43
N ARG A 166 -5.16 -0.07 11.04
CA ARG A 166 -3.69 -0.04 11.13
C ARG A 166 -3.07 1.09 10.32
N ARG A 167 -3.55 1.33 9.09
CA ARG A 167 -3.07 2.46 8.26
C ARG A 167 -3.35 3.79 8.92
N LYS A 168 -4.55 3.95 9.49
CA LYS A 168 -4.93 5.17 10.19
C LYS A 168 -4.03 5.38 11.41
N ALA A 169 -3.83 4.34 12.23
CA ALA A 169 -2.93 4.40 13.37
C ALA A 169 -1.47 4.74 12.97
N LEU A 170 -0.99 4.18 11.86
CA LEU A 170 0.35 4.51 11.34
C LEU A 170 0.41 5.97 10.83
N ALA A 171 -0.60 6.45 10.12
CA ALA A 171 -0.67 7.83 9.64
C ALA A 171 -0.75 8.82 10.81
N ASP A 172 -1.64 8.58 11.77
CA ASP A 172 -1.80 9.38 13.00
C ASP A 172 -0.48 9.41 13.78
N TRP A 173 0.23 8.28 13.86
CA TRP A 173 1.55 8.21 14.50
C TRP A 173 2.61 9.01 13.73
N ILE A 174 2.66 8.91 12.40
CA ILE A 174 3.60 9.70 11.57
C ILE A 174 3.34 11.20 11.77
N LEU A 175 2.07 11.62 11.76
CA LEU A 175 1.68 13.00 12.03
C LEU A 175 2.08 13.44 13.45
N ALA A 176 1.94 12.57 14.45
CA ALA A 176 2.40 12.86 15.79
C ALA A 176 3.94 13.05 15.84
N GLN A 177 4.71 12.24 15.10
CA GLN A 177 6.16 12.39 15.02
C GLN A 177 6.58 13.68 14.31
N LEU A 178 5.86 14.10 13.27
CA LEU A 178 6.09 15.40 12.61
C LEU A 178 6.02 16.57 13.60
N VAL A 179 5.03 16.58 14.47
CA VAL A 179 4.87 17.62 15.50
C VAL A 179 6.08 17.63 16.45
N VAL A 180 6.54 16.45 16.87
CA VAL A 180 7.71 16.32 17.75
C VAL A 180 8.99 16.81 17.06
N ILE A 181 9.20 16.45 15.80
CA ILE A 181 10.36 16.90 15.00
C ILE A 181 10.33 18.43 14.83
N GLY A 182 9.16 18.99 14.54
CA GLY A 182 8.95 20.45 14.45
C GLY A 182 9.32 21.16 15.75
N GLN A 183 8.93 20.63 16.90
CA GLN A 183 9.29 21.19 18.20
C GLN A 183 10.79 21.13 18.53
N ARG A 184 11.52 20.10 18.06
CA ARG A 184 12.97 19.99 18.26
C ARG A 184 13.78 21.00 17.45
N ARG A 185 13.29 21.43 16.28
CA ARG A 185 13.99 22.41 15.43
C ARG A 185 13.69 23.87 15.80
N GLY A 186 12.66 24.12 16.61
CA GLY A 186 12.30 25.46 17.10
C GLY A 186 12.98 25.86 18.42
N ARG A 187 13.84 24.99 18.98
CA ARG A 187 14.70 25.28 20.12
C ARG A 187 16.15 25.32 19.66
#